data_AF-A0A0K2RIS2-F1
#
_entry.id   AF-A0A0K2RIS2-F1
#
_cell.length_a   1.000
_cell.length_b   1.000
_cell.length_c   1.000
_cell.angle_alpha   90.00
_cell.angle_beta   90.00
_cell.angle_gamma   90.00
#
_symmetry.space_group_name_H-M   'P 1'
#
loop_
_entity.id
_entity.type
_entity.pdbx_description
1 polymer ?
#
loop_
_entity_poly.entity_id
_entity_poly.type
_entity_poly.pdbx_seq_one_letter_code
_entity_poly.pdbx_strand_id
1 'polypeptide(L)' 'MLEKAHSLGIKVIVDLVPNHTSDEHAWFREALAAAPGSPERERYMFHPGKDSKAGSGDGALARTIGNPSSAAPRGRA' A
#
# COMPACT_ATOMS: atom_id res chain seq x y z
N MET A 1 -4.64 -12.83 -26.48
CA MET A 1 -4.05 -11.46 -26.35
C MET A 1 -2.56 -11.48 -26.66
N LEU A 2 -1.72 -12.13 -25.83
CA LEU A 2 -0.25 -12.19 -26.02
C LEU A 2 0.16 -12.79 -27.36
N GLU A 3 -0.37 -13.95 -27.73
CA GLU A 3 -0.07 -14.62 -29.01
C GLU A 3 -0.39 -13.73 -30.22
N LYS A 4 -1.51 -13.02 -30.17
CA LYS A 4 -1.91 -12.07 -31.22
C LYS A 4 -0.95 -10.89 -31.31
N ALA A 5 -0.52 -10.33 -30.16
CA ALA A 5 0.47 -9.26 -30.13
C ALA A 5 1.80 -9.71 -30.75
N HIS A 6 2.27 -10.92 -30.40
CA HIS A 6 3.50 -11.48 -30.95
C HIS A 6 3.39 -11.74 -32.47
N SER A 7 2.24 -12.22 -32.97
CA SER A 7 2.02 -12.40 -34.42
C SER A 7 2.08 -11.10 -35.22
N LEU A 8 1.89 -9.96 -34.55
CA LEU A 8 1.95 -8.62 -35.15
C LEU A 8 3.33 -7.94 -34.93
N GLY A 9 4.32 -8.67 -34.39
CA GLY A 9 5.65 -8.11 -34.09
C GLY A 9 5.68 -7.15 -32.89
N ILE A 10 4.62 -7.10 -32.08
CA ILE A 10 4.53 -6.23 -30.91
C ILE A 10 5.20 -6.93 -29.72
N LYS A 11 6.15 -6.23 -29.07
CA LYS A 11 6.75 -6.67 -27.81
C LYS A 11 5.91 -6.18 -26.64
N VAL A 12 5.62 -7.08 -25.70
CA VAL A 12 4.88 -6.76 -24.48
C VAL A 12 5.85 -6.74 -23.30
N ILE A 13 5.81 -5.66 -22.53
CA ILE A 13 6.58 -5.48 -21.30
C ILE A 13 5.57 -5.27 -20.19
N VAL A 14 5.81 -5.89 -19.03
CA VAL A 14 4.94 -5.79 -17.86
C VAL A 14 5.60 -4.92 -16.80
N ASP A 15 4.78 -4.17 -16.08
CA ASP A 15 5.23 -3.48 -14.87
C ASP A 15 5.12 -4.42 -13.68
N LEU A 16 6.11 -4.37 -12.79
CA LEU A 16 6.17 -5.18 -11.58
C LEU A 16 6.23 -4.24 -10.38
N VAL A 17 5.32 -4.44 -9.42
CA VAL A 17 5.26 -3.65 -8.18
C VAL A 17 5.67 -4.53 -7.00
N PRO A 18 6.98 -4.73 -6.75
CA PRO A 18 7.44 -5.65 -5.70
C PRO A 18 7.36 -5.04 -4.29
N ASN A 19 7.19 -3.72 -4.18
CA ASN A 19 7.36 -3.01 -2.92
C ASN A 19 6.16 -3.14 -1.97
N HIS A 20 4.94 -3.26 -2.51
CA HIS A 20 3.73 -3.25 -1.69
C HIS A 20 2.59 -4.04 -2.35
N THR A 21 1.64 -4.46 -1.52
CA THR A 21 0.39 -5.09 -1.95
C THR A 21 -0.80 -4.24 -1.51
N SER A 22 -1.97 -4.47 -2.09
CA SER A 22 -3.23 -3.97 -1.55
C SER A 22 -3.47 -4.53 -0.13
N ASP A 23 -4.24 -3.79 0.65
CA ASP A 23 -4.80 -4.20 1.93
C ASP A 23 -5.82 -5.35 1.82
N GLU A 24 -6.41 -5.57 0.65
CA GLU A 24 -7.27 -6.73 0.39
C GLU A 24 -6.46 -8.00 0.08
N HIS A 25 -5.15 -7.88 -0.13
CA HIS A 25 -4.28 -9.01 -0.45
C HIS A 25 -4.24 -10.03 0.70
N ALA A 26 -4.26 -11.33 0.36
CA ALA A 26 -4.31 -12.41 1.36
C ALA A 26 -3.19 -12.29 2.41
N TRP A 27 -1.97 -11.98 1.98
CA TRP A 27 -0.84 -11.79 2.90
C TRP A 27 -1.07 -10.69 3.92
N PHE A 28 -1.68 -9.56 3.54
CA PHE A 28 -1.93 -8.47 4.48
C PHE A 28 -3.03 -8.85 5.47
N ARG A 29 -4.09 -9.50 4.99
CA ARG A 29 -5.19 -10.02 5.84
C ARG A 29 -4.69 -11.05 6.86
N GLU A 30 -3.80 -11.95 6.44
CA GLU A 30 -3.14 -12.93 7.31
C GLU A 30 -2.23 -12.23 8.33
N ALA A 31 -1.40 -11.30 7.90
CA ALA A 31 -0.49 -10.54 8.76
C ALA A 31 -1.24 -9.73 9.83
N LEU A 32 -2.40 -9.18 9.50
CA LEU A 32 -3.28 -8.46 10.42
C LEU A 32 -3.90 -9.38 11.48
N ALA A 33 -4.26 -10.61 11.11
CA ALA A 33 -4.88 -11.58 12.02
C ALA A 33 -3.86 -12.28 12.93
N ALA A 34 -2.59 -12.33 12.54
CA ALA A 34 -1.56 -13.08 13.22
C ALA A 34 -0.99 -12.36 14.47
N ALA A 35 -0.50 -13.15 15.44
CA ALA A 35 0.12 -12.62 16.65
C ALA A 35 1.47 -11.92 16.36
N PRO A 36 1.93 -10.98 17.20
CA PRO A 36 3.28 -10.43 17.11
C PRO A 36 4.37 -11.52 17.10
N GLY A 37 5.35 -11.40 16.20
CA GLY A 37 6.44 -12.37 16.03
C GLY A 37 6.11 -13.59 15.14
N SER A 38 4.93 -13.61 14.53
CA SER A 38 4.57 -14.65 13.54
C SER A 38 5.20 -14.37 12.17
N PRO A 39 5.53 -15.41 11.38
CA PRO A 39 6.05 -15.24 10.02
C PRO A 39 5.12 -14.46 9.09
N GLU A 40 3.81 -14.55 9.31
CA GLU A 40 2.80 -13.80 8.55
C GLU A 40 2.93 -12.29 8.83
N ARG A 41 3.08 -11.92 10.09
CA ARG A 41 3.16 -10.53 10.53
C ARG A 41 4.50 -9.87 10.18
N GLU A 42 5.57 -10.65 10.06
CA GLU A 42 6.89 -10.19 9.63
C GLU A 42 6.96 -9.77 8.15
N ARG A 43 5.93 -10.07 7.34
CA ARG A 43 5.85 -9.62 5.93
C ARG A 43 5.63 -8.12 5.77
N TYR A 44 5.12 -7.43 6.80
CA TYR A 44 4.81 -6.00 6.75
C TYR A 44 5.40 -5.27 7.96
N MET A 45 5.61 -3.97 7.81
CA MET A 45 6.12 -3.12 8.89
C MET A 45 4.96 -2.63 9.75
N PHE A 46 4.79 -3.22 10.94
CA PHE A 46 3.79 -2.79 11.93
C PHE A 46 4.43 -1.94 13.03
N HIS A 47 3.77 -0.84 13.38
CA HIS A 47 4.15 0.02 14.51
C HIS A 47 2.96 0.22 15.46
N PRO A 48 3.21 0.36 16.78
CA PRO A 48 2.15 0.75 17.71
C PRO A 48 1.65 2.16 17.39
N GLY A 49 0.33 2.37 17.46
CA GLY A 49 -0.25 3.71 17.41
C GLY A 49 0.15 4.52 18.65
N LYS A 50 0.31 5.84 18.52
CA LYS A 50 0.73 6.68 19.65
C LYS A 50 -0.43 7.19 20.51
N ASP A 51 -1.67 7.09 20.01
CA ASP A 51 -2.87 7.42 20.78
C ASP A 51 -3.91 6.28 20.70
N SER A 52 -5.00 6.45 21.46
CA SER A 52 -6.12 5.53 21.48
C SER A 52 -7.09 5.71 20.30
N LYS A 53 -6.78 6.60 19.35
CA LYS A 53 -7.61 6.86 18.18
C LYS A 53 -7.13 6.00 17.02
N ALA A 54 -7.96 5.05 16.59
CA ALA A 54 -7.68 4.27 15.40
C ALA A 54 -7.45 5.19 14.18
N GLY A 55 -6.33 4.99 13.48
CA GLY A 55 -5.99 5.75 12.27
C GLY A 55 -5.41 7.15 12.49
N SER A 56 -5.09 7.54 13.73
CA SER A 56 -4.40 8.81 14.05
C SER A 56 -3.04 8.97 13.37
N GLY A 57 -2.41 7.84 12.99
CA GLY A 57 -1.35 7.80 12.00
C GLY A 57 -0.12 8.59 12.43
N ASP A 58 0.63 8.07 13.38
CA ASP A 58 1.84 8.74 13.83
C ASP A 58 3.00 7.77 14.08
N GLY A 59 3.37 7.04 13.03
CA GLY A 59 4.77 6.75 12.72
C GLY A 59 5.25 7.75 11.67
N ALA A 60 6.32 8.51 11.93
CA ALA A 60 6.80 9.57 11.04
C ALA A 60 7.40 9.00 9.73
N LEU A 61 6.56 8.55 8.80
CA LEU A 61 6.88 8.42 7.39
C LEU A 61 5.81 9.17 6.63
N ALA A 62 6.22 10.29 6.04
CA ALA A 62 5.37 11.18 5.26
C ALA A 62 4.54 10.38 4.24
N ARG A 63 3.25 10.70 4.15
CA ARG A 63 2.40 10.33 3.01
C ARG A 63 2.97 10.99 1.75
N THR A 64 3.97 10.38 1.13
CA THR A 64 4.49 10.82 -0.17
C THR A 64 3.98 9.92 -1.29
N ILE A 65 2.68 9.65 -1.33
CA ILE A 65 1.99 9.20 -2.54
C ILE A 65 0.56 9.79 -2.52
N GLY A 66 0.46 11.10 -2.62
CA GLY A 66 -0.81 11.83 -2.70
C GLY A 66 -0.58 13.21 -3.29
N ASN A 67 -1.29 13.52 -4.38
CA ASN A 67 -1.28 14.83 -5.01
C ASN A 67 -1.68 15.92 -3.99
N PRO A 68 -0.84 16.95 -3.73
CA PRO A 68 -1.14 17.99 -2.73
C PRO A 68 -2.36 18.88 -3.07
N SER A 69 -2.98 18.69 -4.24
CA SER A 69 -4.05 19.57 -4.73
C SER A 69 -5.46 19.30 -4.19
N SER A 70 -5.72 18.25 -3.39
CA SER A 70 -7.10 17.95 -2.93
C SER A 70 -7.45 18.51 -1.55
N ALA A 71 -6.61 19.38 -0.97
CA ALA A 71 -6.99 20.13 0.23
C ALA A 71 -7.93 21.29 -0.15
N ALA A 72 -9.24 21.05 -0.03
CA ALA A 72 -10.29 22.07 -0.07
C ALA A 72 -9.97 23.23 0.91
N PRO A 73 -10.47 24.45 0.64
CA PRO A 73 -9.88 25.66 1.17
C PRO A 73 -10.08 25.76 2.68
N ARG A 74 -8.99 25.99 3.42
CA ARG A 74 -9.08 26.43 4.81
C ARG A 74 -9.71 27.82 4.82
N GLY A 75 -10.99 27.86 5.16
CA GLY A 75 -11.68 29.09 5.47
C GLY A 75 -11.22 29.69 6.80
N ARG A 76 -11.57 30.98 6.94
CA ARG A 76 -11.39 31.92 8.07
C ARG A 76 -10.02 32.61 8.10
N ALA A 77 -9.92 33.91 8.34
CA ALA A 77 -10.87 34.91 8.86
C ALA A 77 -10.57 36.28 8.25
#